data_AF-A0A1Q6X379-F1
#
_entry.id   AF-A0A1Q6X379-F1
#
_cell.length_a   1.000
_cell.length_b   1.000
_cell.length_c   1.000
_cell.angle_alpha   90.00
_cell.angle_beta   90.00
_cell.angle_gamma   90.00
#
_symmetry.space_group_name_H-M   'P 1'
#
loop_
_entity.id
_entity.type
_entity.pdbx_description
1 polymer ?
#
loop_
_entity_poly.entity_id
_entity_poly.type
_entity_poly.pdbx_seq_one_letter_code
_entity_poly.pdbx_strand_id
1 'polypeptide(L)'
;MKRLSQLLLLEGLILVPVKGVQAEPPQDPIYVKTSNGWNSAYAHGNEYAEFRVIGNGAKLQDAYHILLQKNVGMMVSFVDQKELQNDKDVLSAHAQWEIDYWHQHASRVESNIREDLIGPRKDVKVTEIRVYNDKGAQLSSYLIGLAAKNGVFALSVSPAKKDIDPLVKQLVSSFKLVPRNLNAEETKRLSSEAKAQR
;
A
#
# COMPACT_ATOMS: atom_id res chain seq x y z
N MET A 1 -24.81 7.65 55.85
CA MET A 1 -24.82 6.18 56.10
C MET A 1 -26.21 5.64 55.82
N LYS A 2 -26.31 4.61 54.95
CA LYS A 2 -27.49 3.75 54.69
C LYS A 2 -28.71 4.45 54.03
N ARG A 3 -29.45 3.90 53.09
CA ARG A 3 -29.43 2.62 52.34
C ARG A 3 -30.38 2.78 51.14
N LEU A 4 -30.13 2.00 50.10
CA LEU A 4 -30.98 1.80 48.93
C LEU A 4 -32.45 1.48 49.28
N SER A 5 -33.36 1.82 48.37
CA SER A 5 -34.61 1.06 48.13
C SER A 5 -34.98 1.17 46.65
N GLN A 6 -34.94 0.02 45.98
CA GLN A 6 -35.36 -0.23 44.60
C GLN A 6 -36.89 -0.27 44.49
N LEU A 7 -37.47 0.11 43.36
CA LEU A 7 -38.68 -0.48 42.72
C LEU A 7 -38.91 0.27 41.38
N LEU A 8 -38.52 -0.29 40.23
CA LEU A 8 -39.25 -1.24 39.36
C LEU A 8 -40.48 -0.64 38.64
N LEU A 9 -40.36 -0.50 37.31
CA LEU A 9 -41.32 -0.90 36.25
C LEU A 9 -40.72 -0.46 34.90
N LEU A 10 -40.23 -1.38 34.04
CA LEU A 10 -40.96 -1.96 32.89
C LEU A 10 -41.53 -0.85 31.96
N GLU A 11 -41.19 -0.71 30.67
CA GLU A 11 -41.00 -1.71 29.62
C GLU A 11 -40.14 -1.15 28.48
N GLY A 12 -39.49 -2.05 27.74
CA GLY A 12 -38.75 -1.70 26.52
C GLY A 12 -37.61 -2.68 26.20
N LEU A 13 -37.87 -3.99 26.23
CA LEU A 13 -36.97 -4.96 25.61
C LEU A 13 -37.01 -4.72 24.09
N ILE A 14 -35.96 -4.09 23.55
CA ILE A 14 -35.65 -4.21 22.13
C ILE A 14 -34.43 -5.11 22.02
N LEU A 15 -34.70 -6.33 21.56
CA LEU A 15 -33.70 -7.26 21.06
C LEU A 15 -33.08 -6.70 19.76
N VAL A 16 -31.82 -6.28 19.85
CA VAL A 16 -30.67 -6.61 18.98
C VAL A 16 -30.83 -6.41 17.45
N PRO A 17 -29.91 -5.67 16.81
CA PRO A 17 -28.85 -6.37 16.09
C PRO A 17 -27.48 -6.08 16.70
N VAL A 18 -26.72 -7.14 16.90
CA VAL A 18 -25.30 -7.10 17.25
C VAL A 18 -24.63 -6.23 16.21
N LYS A 19 -23.94 -5.18 16.65
CA LYS A 19 -23.04 -4.39 15.81
C LYS A 19 -22.21 -5.39 15.00
N GLY A 20 -22.46 -5.46 13.70
CA GLY A 20 -21.54 -6.12 12.79
C GLY A 20 -20.18 -5.54 13.09
N VAL A 21 -19.28 -6.38 13.61
CA VAL A 21 -17.91 -5.99 13.90
C VAL A 21 -17.34 -5.57 12.55
N GLN A 22 -17.31 -4.27 12.30
CA GLN A 22 -16.56 -3.70 11.20
C GLN A 22 -15.12 -4.10 11.49
N ALA A 23 -14.62 -5.08 10.75
CA ALA A 23 -13.24 -5.50 10.87
C ALA A 23 -12.40 -4.23 10.63
N GLU A 24 -11.63 -3.81 11.63
CA GLU A 24 -10.60 -2.81 11.41
C GLU A 24 -9.70 -3.35 10.28
N PRO A 25 -9.44 -2.56 9.22
CA PRO A 25 -8.53 -2.99 8.17
C PRO A 25 -7.20 -3.35 8.82
N PRO A 26 -6.51 -4.43 8.39
CA PRO A 26 -5.17 -4.71 8.89
C PRO A 26 -4.30 -3.47 8.74
N GLN A 27 -3.64 -3.09 9.84
CA GLN A 27 -2.73 -1.94 9.85
C GLN A 27 -1.55 -2.18 8.90
N ASP A 28 -1.13 -3.43 8.76
CA ASP A 28 0.05 -3.83 7.98
C ASP A 28 -0.33 -4.64 6.73
N PRO A 29 0.46 -4.56 5.63
CA PRO A 29 0.36 -5.47 4.50
C PRO A 29 0.55 -6.94 4.92
N ILE A 30 -0.31 -7.82 4.40
CA ILE A 30 -0.23 -9.28 4.61
C ILE A 30 0.43 -9.91 3.39
N TYR A 31 1.36 -10.83 3.61
CA TYR A 31 2.08 -11.55 2.56
C TYR A 31 1.93 -13.06 2.71
N VAL A 32 1.33 -13.72 1.72
CA VAL A 32 1.21 -15.17 1.64
C VAL A 32 2.24 -15.69 0.66
N LYS A 33 3.12 -16.58 1.11
CA LYS A 33 4.14 -17.21 0.28
C LYS A 33 3.49 -18.18 -0.69
N THR A 34 4.06 -18.24 -1.89
CA THR A 34 3.65 -19.13 -2.98
C THR A 34 4.85 -19.96 -3.42
N SER A 35 4.66 -20.86 -4.39
CA SER A 35 5.77 -21.61 -5.00
C SER A 35 6.74 -20.71 -5.79
N ASN A 36 6.33 -19.48 -6.13
CA ASN A 36 7.09 -18.56 -6.98
C ASN A 36 7.06 -17.10 -6.46
N GLY A 37 7.24 -16.92 -5.16
CA GLY A 37 7.27 -15.60 -4.51
C GLY A 37 6.10 -15.37 -3.54
N TRP A 38 5.46 -14.21 -3.59
CA TRP A 38 4.47 -13.77 -2.60
C TRP A 38 3.23 -13.14 -3.25
N ASN A 39 2.06 -13.47 -2.73
CA ASN A 39 0.84 -12.69 -2.93
C ASN A 39 0.67 -11.77 -1.73
N SER A 40 0.33 -10.50 -1.98
CA SER A 40 0.09 -9.54 -0.91
C SER A 40 -1.34 -9.01 -0.91
N ALA A 41 -1.79 -8.57 0.26
CA ALA A 41 -3.00 -7.78 0.44
C ALA A 41 -2.71 -6.67 1.45
N TYR A 42 -2.98 -5.42 1.08
CA TYR A 42 -2.81 -4.27 1.96
C TYR A 42 -4.11 -3.47 2.02
N ALA A 43 -4.76 -3.47 3.17
CA ALA A 43 -6.08 -2.86 3.33
C ALA A 43 -5.98 -1.43 3.86
N HIS A 44 -6.89 -0.58 3.40
CA HIS A 44 -7.08 0.75 3.94
C HIS A 44 -8.55 1.14 3.83
N GLY A 45 -9.19 1.45 4.95
CA GLY A 45 -10.63 1.74 5.00
C GLY A 45 -11.49 0.60 4.45
N ASN A 46 -12.25 0.87 3.38
CA ASN A 46 -13.19 -0.07 2.77
C ASN A 46 -12.70 -0.71 1.47
N GLU A 47 -11.40 -0.70 1.25
CA GLU A 47 -10.74 -1.20 0.06
C GLU A 47 -9.39 -1.81 0.44
N TYR A 48 -8.84 -2.64 -0.44
CA TYR A 48 -7.47 -3.14 -0.28
C TYR A 48 -6.80 -3.30 -1.62
N ALA A 49 -5.48 -3.15 -1.64
CA ALA A 49 -4.67 -3.42 -2.82
C ALA A 49 -4.08 -4.84 -2.75
N GLU A 50 -4.05 -5.52 -3.90
CA GLU A 50 -3.31 -6.76 -4.08
C GLU A 50 -2.14 -6.51 -5.03
N PHE A 51 -0.98 -7.09 -4.76
CA PHE A 51 0.12 -7.19 -5.72
C PHE A 51 0.82 -8.54 -5.58
N ARG A 52 1.67 -8.87 -6.55
CA ARG A 52 2.46 -10.09 -6.53
C ARG A 52 3.94 -9.77 -6.68
N VAL A 53 4.73 -10.30 -5.76
CA VAL A 53 6.20 -10.30 -5.88
C VAL A 53 6.60 -11.65 -6.44
N ILE A 54 7.01 -11.68 -7.70
CA ILE A 54 7.40 -12.91 -8.40
C ILE A 54 8.89 -13.18 -8.17
N GLY A 55 9.20 -14.44 -7.86
CA GLY A 55 10.56 -14.92 -7.70
C GLY A 55 10.92 -15.23 -6.25
N ASN A 56 11.55 -16.39 -6.07
CA ASN A 56 11.88 -16.92 -4.74
C ASN A 56 13.07 -16.23 -4.07
N GLY A 57 13.73 -15.29 -4.76
CA GLY A 57 14.81 -14.47 -4.22
C GLY A 57 14.33 -13.33 -3.31
N ALA A 58 13.04 -12.98 -3.36
CA ALA A 58 12.48 -11.88 -2.60
C ALA A 58 12.36 -12.20 -1.11
N LYS A 59 12.79 -11.27 -0.26
CA LYS A 59 12.78 -11.40 1.21
C LYS A 59 12.07 -10.21 1.84
N LEU A 60 11.07 -10.49 2.68
CA LEU A 60 10.46 -9.50 3.55
C LEU A 60 11.49 -9.10 4.62
N GLN A 61 11.79 -7.80 4.72
CA GLN A 61 12.62 -7.26 5.81
C GLN A 61 11.75 -6.87 6.99
N ASP A 62 10.62 -6.23 6.70
CA ASP A 62 9.51 -5.99 7.63
C ASP A 62 8.19 -5.98 6.85
N ALA A 63 7.11 -5.45 7.43
CA ALA A 63 5.79 -5.40 6.79
C ALA A 63 5.73 -4.46 5.57
N TYR A 64 6.59 -3.45 5.51
CA TYR A 64 6.57 -2.40 4.51
C TYR A 64 7.77 -2.46 3.56
N HIS A 65 8.88 -3.10 3.96
CA HIS A 65 10.10 -3.19 3.19
C HIS A 65 10.38 -4.62 2.70
N ILE A 66 10.60 -4.74 1.39
CA ILE A 66 10.87 -6.00 0.71
C ILE A 66 12.18 -5.88 -0.07
N LEU A 67 13.15 -6.75 0.20
CA LEU A 67 14.30 -6.93 -0.67
C LEU A 67 13.88 -7.81 -1.84
N LEU A 68 13.70 -7.23 -3.03
CA LEU A 68 13.21 -7.93 -4.23
C LEU A 68 14.30 -8.81 -4.86
N GLN A 69 15.51 -8.25 -4.99
CA GLN A 69 16.71 -8.93 -5.47
C GLN A 69 17.96 -8.21 -4.95
N LYS A 70 19.16 -8.70 -5.29
CA LYS A 70 20.41 -8.09 -4.84
C LYS A 70 20.43 -6.59 -5.15
N ASN A 71 20.53 -5.78 -4.10
CA ASN A 71 20.57 -4.31 -4.13
C ASN A 71 19.31 -3.64 -4.73
N VAL A 72 18.15 -4.32 -4.72
CA VAL A 72 16.88 -3.73 -5.16
C VAL A 72 15.84 -3.94 -4.08
N GLY A 73 15.39 -2.86 -3.46
CA GLY A 73 14.36 -2.84 -2.44
C GLY A 73 13.04 -2.31 -2.97
N MET A 74 11.97 -2.62 -2.25
CA MET A 74 10.65 -2.04 -2.43
C MET A 74 10.07 -1.63 -1.08
N MET A 75 9.49 -0.43 -1.03
CA MET A 75 8.66 0.04 0.06
C MET A 75 7.18 0.01 -0.36
N VAL A 76 6.31 -0.41 0.54
CA VAL A 76 4.85 -0.42 0.37
C VAL A 76 4.27 0.67 1.28
N SER A 77 3.37 1.49 0.77
CA SER A 77 2.75 2.56 1.56
C SER A 77 1.34 2.92 1.07
N PHE A 78 0.63 3.71 1.86
CA PHE A 78 -0.62 4.36 1.48
C PHE A 78 -0.52 5.85 1.81
N VAL A 79 -0.97 6.72 0.90
CA VAL A 79 -1.02 8.17 1.10
C VAL A 79 -2.48 8.61 1.06
N ASP A 80 -2.97 9.15 2.17
CA ASP A 80 -4.34 9.67 2.29
C ASP A 80 -4.56 10.87 1.34
N GLN A 81 -5.76 10.95 0.76
CA GLN A 81 -6.15 12.05 -0.12
C GLN A 81 -6.04 13.43 0.54
N LYS A 82 -6.21 13.50 1.87
CA LYS A 82 -6.05 14.75 2.65
C LYS A 82 -4.63 15.32 2.55
N GLU A 83 -3.62 14.46 2.40
CA GLU A 83 -2.22 14.86 2.19
C GLU A 83 -1.98 15.35 0.75
N LEU A 84 -2.83 14.93 -0.18
CA LEU A 84 -2.77 15.24 -1.61
C LEU A 84 -3.61 16.47 -2.00
N GLN A 85 -3.96 17.32 -1.03
CA GLN A 85 -4.72 18.56 -1.22
C GLN A 85 -6.06 18.39 -1.98
N ASN A 86 -6.67 17.20 -1.94
CA ASN A 86 -7.92 16.87 -2.63
C ASN A 86 -7.91 17.09 -4.15
N ASP A 87 -6.79 16.78 -4.83
CA ASP A 87 -6.73 16.82 -6.30
C ASP A 87 -7.68 15.79 -6.95
N LYS A 88 -8.21 16.13 -8.13
CA LYS A 88 -9.00 15.21 -8.97
C LYS A 88 -8.13 14.13 -9.60
N ASP A 89 -6.86 14.42 -9.88
CA ASP A 89 -5.87 13.44 -10.33
C ASP A 89 -4.95 13.05 -9.16
N VAL A 90 -5.45 12.14 -8.32
CA VAL A 90 -4.74 11.67 -7.13
C VAL A 90 -3.39 11.02 -7.44
N LEU A 91 -3.22 10.43 -8.63
CA LEU A 91 -1.96 9.78 -9.02
C LEU A 91 -0.88 10.79 -9.37
N SER A 92 -1.25 11.86 -10.09
CA SER A 92 -0.33 12.97 -10.35
C SER A 92 -0.02 13.74 -9.06
N ALA A 93 -1.01 13.98 -8.20
CA ALA A 93 -0.81 14.64 -6.92
C ALA A 93 0.11 13.86 -5.99
N HIS A 94 -0.02 12.52 -5.93
CA HIS A 94 0.91 11.67 -5.17
C HIS A 94 2.35 11.79 -5.66
N ALA A 95 2.57 11.74 -6.98
CA ALA A 95 3.91 11.91 -7.53
C ALA A 95 4.49 13.29 -7.22
N GLN A 96 3.67 14.35 -7.29
CA GLN A 96 4.10 15.71 -6.95
C GLN A 96 4.41 15.86 -5.46
N TRP A 97 3.60 15.26 -4.59
CA TRP A 97 3.81 15.26 -3.14
C TRP A 97 5.17 14.64 -2.76
N GLU A 98 5.55 13.51 -3.38
CA GLU A 98 6.88 12.91 -3.20
C GLU A 98 8.00 13.81 -3.73
N ILE A 99 7.80 14.45 -4.89
CA ILE A 99 8.79 15.37 -5.49
C ILE A 99 9.01 16.59 -4.59
N ASP A 100 7.94 17.17 -4.06
CA ASP A 100 7.98 18.35 -3.18
C ASP A 100 8.68 18.04 -1.86
N TYR A 101 8.45 16.84 -1.29
CA TYR A 101 9.20 16.36 -0.14
C TYR A 101 10.71 16.35 -0.45
N TRP A 102 11.13 15.74 -1.56
CA TRP A 102 12.54 15.66 -1.89
C TRP A 102 13.18 17.02 -2.21
N HIS A 103 12.43 17.97 -2.77
CA HIS A 103 12.92 19.34 -2.97
C HIS A 103 13.29 20.06 -1.67
N GLN A 104 12.72 19.66 -0.53
CA GLN A 104 13.08 20.20 0.78
C GLN A 104 14.38 19.60 1.34
N HIS A 105 14.83 18.46 0.79
CA HIS A 105 15.92 17.65 1.34
C HIS A 105 17.08 17.41 0.37
N ALA A 106 16.98 17.88 -0.87
CA ALA A 106 17.94 17.62 -1.94
C ALA A 106 18.23 18.89 -2.75
N SER A 107 19.43 18.96 -3.35
CA SER A 107 19.80 20.11 -4.18
C SER A 107 19.12 20.09 -5.55
N ARG A 108 18.76 18.89 -6.04
CA ARG A 108 18.02 18.73 -7.30
C ARG A 108 17.21 17.45 -7.29
N VAL A 109 15.99 17.53 -7.84
CA VAL A 109 15.11 16.40 -8.10
C VAL A 109 14.75 16.40 -9.58
N GLU A 110 14.89 15.25 -10.23
CA GLU A 110 14.38 15.01 -11.59
C GLU A 110 13.27 13.97 -11.50
N SER A 111 12.24 14.13 -12.34
CA SER A 111 11.16 13.15 -12.45
C SER A 111 10.77 12.91 -13.90
N ASN A 112 10.30 11.70 -14.20
CA ASN A 112 9.78 11.34 -15.50
C ASN A 112 8.65 10.32 -15.37
N ILE A 113 7.55 10.51 -16.10
CA ILE A 113 6.47 9.54 -16.17
C ILE A 113 6.89 8.40 -17.10
N ARG A 114 6.81 7.16 -16.61
CA ARG A 114 7.24 5.96 -17.35
C ARG A 114 6.05 5.23 -17.96
N GLU A 115 5.42 5.88 -18.95
CA GLU A 115 4.27 5.33 -19.67
C GLU A 115 4.55 3.95 -20.30
N ASP A 116 5.81 3.73 -20.70
CA ASP A 116 6.29 2.46 -21.25
C ASP A 116 6.23 1.27 -20.26
N LEU A 117 6.08 1.56 -18.96
CA LEU A 117 5.94 0.56 -17.89
C LEU A 117 4.49 0.35 -17.44
N ILE A 118 3.57 1.27 -17.78
CA ILE A 118 2.17 1.27 -17.32
C ILE A 118 1.28 0.38 -18.21
N GLY A 119 1.53 0.39 -19.52
CA GLY A 119 0.62 -0.21 -20.50
C GLY A 119 -0.68 0.60 -20.64
N PRO A 120 -1.84 -0.02 -20.94
CA PRO A 120 -3.09 0.70 -21.19
C PRO A 120 -3.84 1.17 -19.93
N ARG A 121 -3.27 0.93 -18.74
CA ARG A 121 -3.94 1.19 -17.46
C ARG A 121 -4.02 2.68 -17.15
N LYS A 122 -5.15 3.10 -16.58
CA LYS A 122 -5.40 4.49 -16.15
C LYS A 122 -5.50 4.64 -14.63
N ASP A 123 -5.66 3.53 -13.93
CA ASP A 123 -5.76 3.46 -12.47
C ASP A 123 -4.39 3.31 -11.79
N VAL A 124 -3.32 3.22 -12.57
CA VAL A 124 -1.93 3.14 -12.10
C VAL A 124 -1.08 4.18 -12.81
N LYS A 125 -0.13 4.77 -12.08
CA LYS A 125 0.90 5.66 -12.64
C LYS A 125 2.28 5.23 -12.14
N VAL A 126 3.25 5.19 -13.05
CA VAL A 126 4.66 4.95 -12.71
C VAL A 126 5.45 6.23 -12.95
N THR A 127 6.08 6.76 -11.90
CA THR A 127 6.97 7.92 -11.97
C THR A 127 8.37 7.50 -11.57
N GLU A 128 9.35 7.70 -12.44
CA GLU A 128 10.75 7.60 -12.07
C GLU A 128 11.17 8.92 -11.42
N ILE A 129 11.78 8.85 -10.23
CA ILE A 129 12.40 9.98 -9.55
C ILE A 129 13.90 9.76 -9.42
N ARG A 130 14.67 10.84 -9.53
CA ARG A 130 16.10 10.87 -9.23
C ARG A 130 16.40 12.06 -8.36
N VAL A 131 16.99 11.79 -7.20
CA VAL A 131 17.31 12.77 -6.18
C VAL A 131 18.82 12.92 -6.14
N TYR A 132 19.29 14.16 -6.20
CA TYR A 132 20.71 14.51 -6.25
C TYR A 132 21.10 15.31 -5.02
N ASN A 133 22.31 15.02 -4.52
CA ASN A 133 23.02 15.90 -3.60
C ASN A 133 24.22 16.53 -4.32
N ASP A 134 25.00 17.33 -3.60
CA ASP A 134 26.16 18.05 -4.16
C ASP A 134 27.26 17.11 -4.69
N LYS A 135 27.18 15.80 -4.41
CA LYS A 135 28.10 14.76 -4.87
C LYS A 135 27.54 13.91 -6.02
N GLY A 136 26.33 14.16 -6.49
CA GLY A 136 25.67 13.41 -7.57
C GLY A 136 24.36 12.74 -7.15
N ALA A 137 23.89 11.77 -7.95
CA ALA A 137 22.63 11.07 -7.67
C ALA A 137 22.73 10.26 -6.37
N GLN A 138 21.89 10.59 -5.40
CA GLN A 138 21.81 9.94 -4.10
C GLN A 138 20.79 8.79 -4.11
N LEU A 139 19.70 8.98 -4.84
CA LEU A 139 18.60 8.03 -4.90
C LEU A 139 17.96 8.06 -6.28
N SER A 140 17.58 6.88 -6.78
CA SER A 140 16.68 6.74 -7.92
C SER A 140 15.58 5.76 -7.56
N SER A 141 14.33 6.01 -7.93
CA SER A 141 13.22 5.11 -7.58
C SER A 141 12.09 5.17 -8.59
N TYR A 142 11.41 4.05 -8.76
CA TYR A 142 10.12 3.99 -9.44
C TYR A 142 9.01 4.08 -8.40
N LEU A 143 8.21 5.13 -8.46
CA LEU A 143 6.99 5.31 -7.68
C LEU A 143 5.81 4.76 -8.48
N ILE A 144 5.28 3.61 -8.05
CA ILE A 144 4.13 2.97 -8.67
C ILE A 144 2.91 3.27 -7.80
N GLY A 145 2.08 4.22 -8.21
CA GLY A 145 0.83 4.57 -7.52
C GLY A 145 -0.36 3.83 -8.12
N LEU A 146 -1.26 3.34 -7.28
CA LEU A 146 -2.57 2.78 -7.61
C LEU A 146 -3.66 3.65 -6.97
N ALA A 147 -4.56 4.18 -7.80
CA ALA A 147 -5.63 5.07 -7.34
C ALA A 147 -6.62 4.29 -6.46
N ALA A 148 -6.99 4.88 -5.34
CA ALA A 148 -7.99 4.37 -4.40
C ALA A 148 -9.02 5.47 -4.12
N LYS A 149 -10.14 5.13 -3.46
CA LYS A 149 -11.20 6.11 -3.19
C LYS A 149 -10.71 7.26 -2.29
N ASN A 150 -9.90 6.93 -1.29
CA ASN A 150 -9.46 7.88 -0.25
C ASN A 150 -7.96 8.18 -0.31
N GLY A 151 -7.29 7.92 -1.44
CA GLY A 151 -5.86 8.14 -1.54
C GLY A 151 -5.18 7.29 -2.61
N VAL A 152 -3.92 6.93 -2.37
CA VAL A 152 -3.09 6.16 -3.29
C VAL A 152 -2.36 5.06 -2.52
N PHE A 153 -2.52 3.80 -2.96
CA PHE A 153 -1.60 2.74 -2.58
C PHE A 153 -0.33 2.86 -3.42
N ALA A 154 0.84 2.81 -2.80
CA ALA A 154 2.11 3.05 -3.49
C ALA A 154 3.10 1.91 -3.27
N LEU A 155 3.84 1.57 -4.33
CA LEU A 155 5.04 0.74 -4.29
C LEU A 155 6.22 1.59 -4.78
N SER A 156 7.21 1.84 -3.92
CA SER A 156 8.45 2.53 -4.30
C SER A 156 9.56 1.52 -4.49
N VAL A 157 10.11 1.39 -5.71
CA VAL A 157 11.16 0.41 -6.05
C VAL A 157 12.48 1.13 -6.31
N SER A 158 13.53 0.76 -5.59
CA SER A 158 14.83 1.43 -5.65
C SER A 158 15.99 0.43 -5.76
N PRO A 159 17.03 0.72 -6.56
CA PRO A 159 17.17 1.86 -7.45
C PRO A 159 16.33 1.70 -8.72
N ALA A 160 15.91 2.82 -9.32
CA ALA A 160 15.40 2.84 -10.69
C ALA A 160 16.55 2.70 -11.69
N LYS A 161 16.45 1.69 -12.56
CA LYS A 161 17.39 1.39 -13.65
C LYS A 161 16.75 0.41 -14.64
N LYS A 162 17.18 0.45 -15.91
CA LYS A 162 16.54 -0.25 -17.04
C LYS A 162 16.45 -1.77 -16.88
N ASP A 163 17.41 -2.41 -16.23
CA ASP A 163 17.40 -3.85 -15.96
C ASP A 163 16.32 -4.26 -14.95
N ILE A 164 15.70 -3.30 -14.25
CA ILE A 164 14.60 -3.52 -13.30
C ILE A 164 13.23 -3.27 -13.93
N ASP A 165 13.17 -2.67 -15.12
CA ASP A 165 11.93 -2.40 -15.86
C ASP A 165 11.05 -3.66 -16.02
N PRO A 166 11.58 -4.87 -16.31
CA PRO A 166 10.75 -6.07 -16.37
C PRO A 166 10.07 -6.41 -15.03
N LEU A 167 10.77 -6.21 -13.92
CA LEU A 167 10.22 -6.41 -12.57
C LEU A 167 9.12 -5.38 -12.29
N VAL A 168 9.35 -4.11 -12.64
CA VAL A 168 8.34 -3.04 -12.46
C VAL A 168 7.09 -3.35 -13.29
N LYS A 169 7.23 -3.79 -14.54
CA LYS A 169 6.09 -4.21 -15.38
C LYS A 169 5.31 -5.36 -14.75
N GLN A 170 5.99 -6.33 -14.13
CA GLN A 170 5.33 -7.42 -13.41
C GLN A 170 4.55 -6.91 -12.19
N LEU A 171 5.15 -6.03 -11.38
CA LEU A 171 4.46 -5.40 -10.26
C LEU A 171 3.22 -4.63 -10.73
N VAL A 172 3.38 -3.72 -11.71
CA VAL A 172 2.29 -2.96 -12.32
C VAL A 172 1.18 -3.88 -12.84
N SER A 173 1.53 -4.98 -13.49
CA SER A 173 0.53 -5.91 -14.05
C SER A 173 -0.30 -6.62 -12.98
N SER A 174 0.27 -6.81 -11.79
CA SER A 174 -0.39 -7.51 -10.68
C SER A 174 -1.03 -6.57 -9.64
N PHE A 175 -0.65 -5.30 -9.64
CA PHE A 175 -1.08 -4.32 -8.63
C PHE A 175 -2.49 -3.82 -8.91
N LYS A 176 -3.47 -4.27 -8.13
CA LYS A 176 -4.89 -4.00 -8.39
C LYS A 176 -5.62 -3.59 -7.12
N LEU A 177 -6.63 -2.76 -7.30
CA LEU A 177 -7.55 -2.37 -6.23
C LEU A 177 -8.69 -3.38 -6.14
N VAL A 178 -9.05 -3.76 -4.92
CA VAL A 178 -10.23 -4.54 -4.62
C VAL A 178 -11.20 -3.66 -3.83
N PRO A 179 -12.36 -3.28 -4.40
CA PRO A 179 -13.26 -2.27 -3.84
C PRO A 179 -14.21 -2.86 -2.78
N ARG A 180 -13.66 -3.58 -1.81
CA ARG A 180 -14.37 -4.09 -0.63
C ARG A 180 -13.41 -4.20 0.55
N ASN A 181 -13.94 -4.24 1.75
CA ASN A 181 -13.15 -4.48 2.95
C ASN A 181 -12.52 -5.88 2.89
N LEU A 182 -11.29 -5.99 3.39
CA LEU A 182 -10.71 -7.26 3.77
C LEU A 182 -11.37 -7.69 5.10
N ASN A 183 -12.33 -8.61 5.02
CA ASN A 183 -13.13 -8.99 6.19
C ASN A 183 -12.31 -9.79 7.21
N ALA A 184 -12.80 -9.90 8.45
CA ALA A 184 -12.07 -10.54 9.54
C ALA A 184 -11.70 -12.01 9.26
N GLU A 185 -12.56 -12.77 8.58
CA GLU A 185 -12.32 -14.17 8.23
C GLU A 185 -11.20 -14.30 7.21
N GLU A 186 -11.24 -13.47 6.16
CA GLU A 186 -10.22 -13.42 5.12
C GLU A 186 -8.89 -12.92 5.66
N THR A 187 -8.89 -11.87 6.48
CA THR A 187 -7.70 -11.39 7.20
C THR A 187 -7.11 -12.49 8.07
N LYS A 188 -7.94 -13.22 8.83
CA LYS A 188 -7.49 -14.33 9.68
C LYS A 188 -6.91 -15.47 8.83
N ARG A 189 -7.55 -15.83 7.73
CA ARG A 189 -7.09 -16.86 6.80
C ARG A 189 -5.73 -16.48 6.22
N LEU A 190 -5.62 -15.30 5.59
CA LEU A 190 -4.39 -14.82 4.97
C LEU A 190 -3.26 -14.68 5.99
N SER A 191 -3.54 -14.17 7.19
CA SER A 191 -2.53 -14.06 8.26
C SER A 191 -2.04 -15.41 8.76
N SER A 192 -2.93 -16.41 8.80
CA SER A 192 -2.57 -17.78 9.20
C SER A 192 -1.72 -18.45 8.13
N GLU A 193 -2.10 -18.33 6.86
CA GLU A 193 -1.32 -18.80 5.71
C GLU A 193 0.08 -18.15 5.68
N ALA A 194 0.15 -16.83 5.90
CA ALA A 194 1.40 -16.08 5.98
C ALA A 194 2.34 -16.59 7.08
N LYS A 195 1.79 -16.94 8.26
CA LYS A 195 2.58 -17.47 9.40
C LYS A 195 3.04 -18.90 9.17
N ALA A 196 2.23 -19.74 8.53
CA ALA A 196 2.54 -21.15 8.29
C ALA A 196 3.76 -21.37 7.37
N GLN A 197 4.22 -20.32 6.69
CA GLN A 197 5.25 -20.39 5.65
C GLN A 197 6.53 -19.59 6.00
N ARG A 198 6.60 -19.04 7.22
CA ARG A 198 7.81 -18.43 7.80
C ARG A 198 8.68 -19.52 8.41
#